data_AF-A0AA90UIH3-F1
#
_entry.id   AF-A0AA90UIH3-F1
#
_cell.length_a   1.000
_cell.length_b   1.000
_cell.length_c   1.000
_cell.angle_alpha   90.00
_cell.angle_beta   90.00
_cell.angle_gamma   90.00
#
_symmetry.space_group_name_H-M   'P 1'
#
loop_
_entity.id
_entity.type
_entity.pdbx_description
1 polymer ?
#
loop_
_entity_poly.entity_id
_entity_poly.type
_entity_poly.pdbx_seq_one_letter_code
_entity_poly.pdbx_strand_id
1 'polypeptide(L)'
;MKKQKVFVLVQHGNDNQDYSSVDVAGVFHTKTAAKERMQEKKDEILGFYKEEYPDNYEVTEDEEEASWCCSCKSSPMFDELVLTEKEVE
;
A
#
# COMPACT_ATOMS: atom_id res chain seq x y z
N MET A 1 -14.34 -27.01 -8.22
CA MET A 1 -13.40 -26.15 -9.00
C MET A 1 -12.09 -26.09 -8.22
N LYS A 2 -10.94 -25.83 -8.88
CA LYS A 2 -9.64 -25.82 -8.19
C LYS A 2 -9.44 -24.43 -7.57
N LYS A 3 -9.33 -24.36 -6.24
CA LYS A 3 -9.01 -23.11 -5.54
C LYS A 3 -7.67 -22.56 -6.03
N GLN A 4 -7.64 -21.28 -6.40
CA GLN A 4 -6.43 -20.57 -6.78
C GLN A 4 -6.03 -19.62 -5.65
N LYS A 5 -4.75 -19.63 -5.30
CA LYS A 5 -4.18 -18.65 -4.36
C LYS A 5 -3.79 -17.40 -5.14
N VAL A 6 -4.25 -16.24 -4.68
CA VAL A 6 -3.92 -14.93 -5.23
C VAL A 6 -3.45 -13.99 -4.11
N PHE A 7 -2.67 -12.99 -4.49
CA PHE A 7 -2.16 -11.95 -3.62
C PHE A 7 -2.72 -10.62 -4.11
N VAL A 8 -3.42 -9.90 -3.23
CA VAL A 8 -4.11 -8.64 -3.56
C VAL A 8 -3.38 -7.52 -2.84
N LEU A 9 -2.85 -6.56 -3.60
CA LEU A 9 -2.27 -5.34 -3.07
C LEU A 9 -3.35 -4.26 -3.06
N VAL A 10 -3.65 -3.73 -1.88
CA VAL A 10 -4.63 -2.67 -1.65
C VAL A 10 -3.89 -1.40 -1.23
N GLN A 11 -4.34 -0.25 -1.73
CA GLN A 11 -3.89 1.06 -1.29
C GLN A 11 -5.05 1.81 -0.62
N HIS A 12 -4.84 2.28 0.60
CA HIS A 12 -5.72 3.23 1.29
C HIS A 12 -5.14 4.64 1.18
N GLY A 13 -6.02 5.64 1.15
CA GLY A 13 -5.62 7.05 1.15
C GLY A 13 -5.08 7.56 -0.19
N ASN A 14 -5.27 6.80 -1.27
CA ASN A 14 -4.82 7.10 -2.63
C ASN A 14 -5.31 8.46 -3.17
N ASP A 15 -6.40 9.00 -2.61
CA ASP A 15 -6.87 10.35 -2.88
C ASP A 15 -6.48 11.30 -1.73
N ASN A 16 -5.60 12.25 -2.04
CA ASN A 16 -5.15 13.31 -1.13
C ASN A 16 -6.28 14.23 -0.65
N GLN A 17 -7.48 14.15 -1.24
CA GLN A 17 -8.68 14.87 -0.80
C GLN A 17 -9.70 13.97 -0.09
N ASP A 18 -9.59 12.64 -0.27
CA ASP A 18 -10.43 11.63 0.38
C ASP A 18 -9.60 10.47 0.92
N TYR A 19 -9.14 10.63 2.15
CA TYR A 19 -8.34 9.65 2.88
C TYR A 19 -9.13 8.37 3.25
N SER A 20 -10.41 8.29 2.91
CA SER A 20 -11.20 7.05 3.03
C SER A 20 -11.19 6.21 1.75
N SER A 21 -10.54 6.70 0.69
CA SER A 21 -10.40 5.99 -0.58
C SER A 21 -9.63 4.68 -0.44
N VAL A 22 -10.11 3.66 -1.13
CA VAL A 22 -9.52 2.33 -1.19
C VAL A 22 -9.43 1.92 -2.65
N ASP A 23 -8.23 1.55 -3.11
CA ASP A 23 -7.99 1.07 -4.47
C ASP A 23 -7.24 -0.26 -4.47
N VAL A 24 -7.47 -1.07 -5.51
CA VAL A 24 -6.74 -2.32 -5.74
C VAL A 24 -5.56 -2.01 -6.66
N ALA A 25 -4.39 -1.80 -6.07
CA ALA A 25 -3.15 -1.53 -6.80
C ALA A 25 -2.66 -2.74 -7.64
N GLY A 26 -3.14 -3.95 -7.33
CA GLY A 26 -2.97 -5.11 -8.21
C GLY A 26 -3.40 -6.45 -7.62
N VAL A 27 -3.60 -7.44 -8.49
CA VAL A 27 -3.87 -8.84 -8.14
C VAL A 27 -2.85 -9.74 -8.81
N PHE A 28 -2.20 -10.60 -8.03
CA PHE A 28 -1.03 -11.36 -8.45
C PHE A 28 -1.20 -12.85 -8.15
N HIS A 29 -0.64 -13.69 -9.02
CA HIS A 29 -0.61 -15.14 -8.80
C HIS A 29 0.56 -15.57 -7.90
N THR A 30 1.55 -14.71 -7.68
CA THR A 30 2.73 -15.00 -6.87
C THR A 30 2.99 -13.89 -5.86
N LYS A 31 3.49 -14.29 -4.68
CA LYS A 31 3.87 -13.35 -3.61
C LYS A 31 5.01 -12.42 -4.05
N THR A 32 5.93 -12.93 -4.87
CA THR A 32 7.06 -12.17 -5.39
C THR A 32 6.60 -10.98 -6.24
N ALA A 33 5.75 -11.21 -7.24
CA ALA A 33 5.25 -10.13 -8.11
C ALA A 33 4.44 -9.09 -7.32
N ALA A 34 3.67 -9.55 -6.33
CA ALA A 34 2.96 -8.67 -5.40
C ALA A 34 3.92 -7.77 -4.59
N LYS A 35 5.02 -8.33 -4.07
CA LYS A 35 6.03 -7.58 -3.31
C LYS A 35 6.81 -6.59 -4.19
N GLU A 36 7.14 -6.98 -5.42
CA GLU A 36 7.77 -6.08 -6.40
C GLU A 36 6.87 -4.88 -6.67
N ARG A 37 5.57 -5.10 -6.93
CA ARG A 37 4.61 -4.00 -7.10
C ARG A 37 4.48 -3.15 -5.84
N MET A 38 4.44 -3.77 -4.66
CA MET A 38 4.35 -3.05 -3.39
C MET A 38 5.56 -2.12 -3.22
N GLN A 39 6.77 -2.58 -3.54
CA GLN A 39 7.98 -1.74 -3.46
C GLN A 39 7.91 -0.55 -4.44
N GLU A 40 7.49 -0.78 -5.69
CA GLU A 40 7.29 0.32 -6.65
C GLU A 40 6.31 1.37 -6.13
N LYS A 41 5.20 0.93 -5.51
CA LYS A 41 4.21 1.83 -4.91
C LYS A 41 4.76 2.57 -3.68
N LYS A 42 5.52 1.90 -2.81
CA LYS A 42 6.23 2.56 -1.69
C LYS A 42 7.12 3.68 -2.20
N ASP A 43 7.90 3.42 -3.25
CA ASP A 43 8.83 4.40 -3.81
C ASP A 43 8.10 5.60 -4.45
N GLU A 44 6.99 5.35 -5.16
CA GLU A 44 6.11 6.39 -5.72
C GLU A 44 5.54 7.30 -4.62
N ILE A 45 4.93 6.70 -3.60
CA ILE A 45 4.33 7.41 -2.46
C ILE A 45 5.42 8.19 -1.71
N LEU A 46 6.54 7.55 -1.35
CA LEU A 46 7.63 8.22 -0.66
C LEU A 46 8.24 9.37 -1.46
N GLY A 47 8.27 9.25 -2.80
CA GLY A 47 8.67 10.35 -3.68
C GLY A 47 7.79 11.58 -3.46
N PHE A 48 6.48 11.39 -3.50
CA PHE A 48 5.50 12.44 -3.25
C PHE A 48 5.65 13.08 -1.85
N TYR A 49 5.73 12.29 -0.77
CA TYR A 49 5.86 12.85 0.59
C TYR A 49 7.18 13.60 0.80
N LYS A 50 8.28 13.15 0.20
CA LYS A 50 9.57 13.86 0.25
C LYS A 50 9.52 15.21 -0.46
N GLU A 51 8.77 15.30 -1.56
CA GLU A 51 8.64 16.51 -2.36
C GLU A 51 7.68 17.52 -1.71
N GLU A 52 6.48 17.07 -1.32
CA GLU A 52 5.41 17.95 -0.84
C GLU A 52 5.47 18.23 0.67
N TYR A 53 6.01 17.29 1.46
CA TYR A 53 6.03 17.36 2.92
C TYR A 53 7.42 17.08 3.51
N PRO A 54 8.47 17.80 3.08
CA PRO A 54 9.84 17.56 3.57
C PRO A 54 9.89 17.61 5.10
N ASP A 55 10.47 16.58 5.71
CA ASP A 55 10.61 16.35 7.16
C ASP A 55 9.29 16.22 7.96
N ASN A 56 8.13 16.35 7.31
CA ASN A 56 6.81 16.33 7.95
C ASN A 56 6.02 15.03 7.72
N TYR A 57 6.72 13.94 7.43
CA TYR A 57 6.12 12.62 7.30
C TYR A 57 6.83 11.58 8.16
N GLU A 58 6.14 10.48 8.44
CA GLU A 58 6.68 9.29 9.07
C GLU A 58 6.30 8.04 8.27
N VAL A 59 7.04 6.97 8.51
CA VAL A 59 6.86 5.68 7.82
C VAL A 59 6.81 4.59 8.87
N THR A 60 5.81 3.72 8.78
CA THR A 60 5.68 2.52 9.58
C THR A 60 5.54 1.30 8.66
N GLU A 61 6.09 0.17 9.09
CA GLU A 61 6.01 -1.10 8.35
C GLU A 61 5.74 -2.22 9.33
N ASP A 62 4.76 -3.08 8.99
CA ASP A 62 4.43 -4.28 9.74
C ASP A 62 4.67 -5.50 8.83
N GLU A 63 5.69 -6.29 9.19
CA GLU A 63 6.04 -7.48 8.43
C GLU A 63 5.05 -8.64 8.63
N GLU A 64 4.37 -8.71 9.79
CA GLU A 64 3.40 -9.76 10.11
C GLU A 64 2.11 -9.53 9.33
N GLU A 65 1.62 -8.29 9.32
CA GLU A 65 0.43 -7.88 8.57
C GLU A 65 0.71 -7.58 7.10
N ALA A 66 1.98 -7.66 6.67
CA ALA A 66 2.44 -7.32 5.33
C ALA A 66 1.91 -5.95 4.86
N SER A 67 1.99 -4.97 5.75
CA SER A 67 1.49 -3.61 5.56
C SER A 67 2.60 -2.57 5.68
N TRP A 68 2.38 -1.44 5.04
CA TRP A 68 3.28 -0.31 5.06
C TRP A 68 2.46 0.97 5.01
N CYS A 69 2.79 1.96 5.83
CA CYS A 69 2.06 3.21 5.90
C CYS A 69 3.03 4.39 5.90
N CYS A 70 2.69 5.42 5.14
CA CYS A 70 3.32 6.74 5.24
C CYS A 70 2.26 7.77 5.58
N SER A 71 2.52 8.57 6.61
CA SER A 71 1.56 9.54 7.12
C SER A 71 2.21 10.90 7.36
N CYS A 72 1.42 11.95 7.21
CA CYS A 72 1.82 13.30 7.58
C CYS A 72 1.76 13.47 9.11
N LYS A 73 2.80 14.04 9.72
CA LYS A 73 2.84 14.26 11.19
C LYS A 73 1.85 15.32 11.66
N SER A 74 1.54 16.28 10.80
CA SER A 74 0.71 17.45 11.12
C SER A 74 -0.71 17.39 10.55
N SER A 75 -1.10 16.28 9.92
CA SER A 75 -2.35 16.15 9.16
C SER A 75 -2.86 14.70 9.25
N PRO A 76 -4.19 14.45 9.16
CA PRO A 76 -4.72 13.09 9.05
C PRO A 76 -4.42 12.42 7.69
N MET A 77 -3.68 13.08 6.80
CA MET A 77 -3.26 12.51 5.51
C MET A 77 -2.33 11.30 5.70
N PHE A 78 -2.63 10.22 5.01
CA PHE A 78 -1.81 9.01 4.97
C PHE A 78 -2.03 8.25 3.66
N ASP A 79 -1.05 7.41 3.33
CA ASP A 79 -1.14 6.37 2.32
C ASP A 79 -0.71 5.04 2.96
N GLU A 80 -1.55 4.02 2.84
CA GLU A 80 -1.25 2.69 3.36
C GLU A 80 -1.32 1.66 2.23
N LEU A 81 -0.33 0.77 2.18
CA LEU A 81 -0.28 -0.39 1.30
C LEU A 81 -0.43 -1.65 2.13
N VAL A 82 -1.40 -2.50 1.77
CA VAL A 82 -1.66 -3.77 2.45
C VAL A 82 -1.63 -4.90 1.44
N LEU A 83 -0.81 -5.93 1.68
CA LEU A 83 -0.75 -7.11 0.84
C LEU A 83 -1.47 -8.29 1.48
N THR A 84 -2.65 -8.65 0.94
CA THR A 84 -3.46 -9.76 1.47
C THR A 84 -3.35 -11.02 0.60
N GLU A 85 -3.30 -12.18 1.24
CA GLU A 85 -3.43 -13.49 0.57
C GLU A 85 -4.89 -13.96 0.57
N LYS A 86 -5.40 -14.41 -0.57
CA LYS A 86 -6.77 -14.91 -0.73
C LYS A 86 -6.81 -16.22 -1.52
N GLU A 87 -7.76 -17.09 -1.19
CA GLU A 87 -8.16 -18.23 -2.02
C GLU A 87 -9.43 -17.86 -2.79
N VAL A 88 -9.44 -18.09 -4.10
CA VAL A 88 -10.60 -17.87 -4.98
C VAL A 88 -11.04 -19.19 -5.64
N GLU A 89 -12.34 -19.39 -5.81
CA GLU A 89 -12.97 -20.66 -6.28
C GLU A 89 -13.23 -20.71 -7.79
#